data_AF-A0A402BCA1-F1
#
_entry.id   AF-A0A402BCA1-F1
#
_cell.length_a   1.000
_cell.length_b   1.000
_cell.length_c   1.000
_cell.angle_alpha   90.00
_cell.angle_beta   90.00
_cell.angle_gamma   90.00
#
_symmetry.space_group_name_H-M   'P 1'
#
loop_
_entity.id
_entity.type
_entity.pdbx_description
1 polymer ?
#
loop_
_entity_poly.entity_id
_entity_poly.type
_entity_poly.pdbx_seq_one_letter_code
_entity_poly.pdbx_strand_id
1 'polypeptide(L)'
;MPDPAKSYNPEQYFTHEQARYLSERQRQLGPERMMELLAEWKAVEASLRIAFEQGSEPADLRMQPLGRKAHALKDTFLGNNDAFTLDFEQMQANALQHLLAVDPAEGKIMAYTQQVMFAHQN
;
A
#
# COMPACT_ATOMS: atom_id res chain seq x y z
N MET A 1 -23.06 -10.06 -14.14
CA MET A 1 -21.65 -10.16 -13.70
C MET A 1 -21.55 -9.48 -12.34
N PRO A 2 -20.99 -10.12 -11.30
CA PRO A 2 -20.74 -9.42 -10.05
C PRO A 2 -19.74 -8.28 -10.31
N ASP A 3 -20.06 -7.11 -9.76
CA ASP A 3 -19.22 -5.91 -9.81
C ASP A 3 -17.90 -6.22 -9.08
N PRO A 4 -16.73 -6.23 -9.76
CA PRO A 4 -15.46 -6.56 -9.13
C PRO A 4 -15.10 -5.60 -7.99
N ALA A 5 -15.66 -4.40 -7.97
CA ALA A 5 -15.50 -3.44 -6.87
C ALA A 5 -16.21 -3.88 -5.56
N LYS A 6 -17.12 -4.87 -5.60
CA LYS A 6 -17.84 -5.38 -4.41
C LYS A 6 -17.16 -6.55 -3.70
N SER A 7 -16.08 -7.13 -4.24
CA SER A 7 -15.41 -8.29 -3.64
C SER A 7 -14.17 -7.93 -2.81
N TYR A 8 -13.63 -6.72 -2.97
CA TYR A 8 -12.54 -6.22 -2.12
C TYR A 8 -13.14 -5.54 -0.88
N ASN A 9 -13.33 -6.32 0.20
CA ASN A 9 -13.54 -5.75 1.53
C ASN A 9 -12.18 -5.71 2.27
N PRO A 10 -11.49 -4.57 2.37
CA PRO A 10 -10.22 -4.50 3.09
C PRO A 10 -10.37 -4.85 4.58
N GLU A 11 -11.56 -4.67 5.16
CA GLU A 11 -11.85 -5.00 6.57
C GLU A 11 -11.73 -6.50 6.86
N GLN A 12 -11.86 -7.38 5.86
CA GLN A 12 -11.72 -8.82 6.04
C GLN A 12 -10.28 -9.24 6.40
N TYR A 13 -9.31 -8.36 6.17
CA TYR A 13 -7.90 -8.65 6.41
C TYR A 13 -7.39 -8.07 7.73
N PHE A 14 -8.10 -7.12 8.33
CA PHE A 14 -7.69 -6.53 9.60
C PHE A 14 -8.29 -7.30 10.77
N THR A 15 -7.47 -7.64 11.76
CA THR A 15 -8.00 -8.02 13.07
C THR A 15 -8.71 -6.83 13.72
N HIS A 16 -9.59 -7.07 14.68
CA HIS A 16 -10.26 -6.00 15.43
C HIS A 16 -9.26 -5.05 16.10
N GLU A 17 -8.15 -5.58 16.60
CA GLU A 17 -7.07 -4.78 17.19
C GLU A 17 -6.37 -3.93 16.14
N GLN A 18 -6.13 -4.49 14.95
CA GLN A 18 -5.51 -3.74 13.86
C GLN A 18 -6.42 -2.61 13.35
N ALA A 19 -7.71 -2.88 13.15
CA ALA A 19 -8.68 -1.87 12.74
C ALA A 19 -8.82 -0.75 13.79
N ARG A 20 -8.80 -1.11 15.09
CA ARG A 20 -8.80 -0.13 16.18
C ARG A 20 -7.55 0.73 16.17
N TYR A 21 -6.37 0.12 15.99
CA TYR A 21 -5.11 0.85 15.88
C TYR A 21 -5.12 1.84 14.71
N LEU A 22 -5.52 1.41 13.52
CA LEU A 22 -5.62 2.29 12.35
C LEU A 22 -6.61 3.43 12.55
N SER A 23 -7.74 3.16 13.22
CA SER A 23 -8.72 4.19 13.58
C SER A 23 -8.15 5.22 14.56
N GLU A 24 -7.38 4.76 15.55
CA GLU A 24 -6.67 5.64 16.50
C GLU A 24 -5.58 6.47 15.78
N ARG A 25 -4.81 5.86 14.86
CA ARG A 25 -3.82 6.56 14.01
C ARG A 25 -4.46 7.63 13.15
N GLN A 26 -5.58 7.32 12.49
CA GLN A 26 -6.32 8.29 11.68
C GLN A 26 -6.78 9.48 12.52
N ARG A 27 -7.25 9.24 13.76
CA ARG A 27 -7.64 10.31 14.69
C ARG A 27 -6.45 11.14 15.15
N GLN A 28 -5.30 10.53 15.40
CA GLN A 28 -4.06 11.23 15.80
C GLN A 28 -3.49 12.10 14.69
N LEU A 29 -3.51 11.63 13.43
CA LEU A 29 -3.07 12.40 12.27
C LEU A 29 -4.04 13.55 11.96
N GLY A 30 -5.34 13.34 12.23
CA GLY A 30 -6.37 14.33 11.96
C GLY A 30 -6.77 14.38 10.47
N PRO A 31 -7.91 15.01 10.16
CA PRO A 31 -8.50 14.96 8.82
C PRO A 31 -7.64 15.63 7.76
N GLU A 32 -7.00 16.76 8.10
CA GLU A 32 -6.17 17.54 7.16
C GLU A 32 -4.95 16.74 6.71
N ARG A 33 -4.18 16.20 7.67
CA ARG A 33 -3.00 15.40 7.34
C ARG A 33 -3.36 14.09 6.63
N MET A 34 -4.50 13.50 6.96
CA MET A 34 -5.01 12.32 6.25
C MET A 34 -5.35 12.63 4.79
N MET A 35 -5.96 13.79 4.51
CA MET A 35 -6.23 14.21 3.14
C MET A 35 -4.94 14.44 2.34
N GLU A 36 -3.95 15.09 2.95
CA GLU A 36 -2.62 15.27 2.34
C GLU A 36 -1.96 13.93 2.04
N LEU A 37 -1.93 13.02 3.02
CA LEU A 37 -1.31 11.71 2.88
C LEU A 37 -1.98 10.89 1.76
N LEU A 38 -3.31 10.92 1.68
CA LEU A 38 -4.06 10.27 0.60
C LEU A 38 -3.77 10.90 -0.77
N ALA A 39 -3.63 12.22 -0.85
CA ALA A 39 -3.27 12.90 -2.10
C ALA A 39 -1.85 12.55 -2.54
N GLU A 40 -0.90 12.57 -1.60
CA GLU A 40 0.49 12.16 -1.84
C GLU A 40 0.58 10.70 -2.28
N TRP A 41 -0.16 9.81 -1.63
CA TRP A 41 -0.26 8.40 -2.00
C TRP A 41 -0.76 8.22 -3.43
N LYS A 42 -1.88 8.86 -3.79
CA LYS A 42 -2.45 8.80 -5.14
C LYS A 42 -1.48 9.27 -6.22
N ALA A 43 -0.71 10.32 -5.94
CA ALA A 43 0.30 10.81 -6.88
C ALA A 43 1.44 9.81 -7.09
N VAL A 44 1.87 9.14 -6.02
CA VAL A 44 2.91 8.10 -6.08
C VAL A 44 2.40 6.87 -6.82
N GLU A 45 1.19 6.41 -6.49
CA GLU A 45 0.55 5.26 -7.15
C GLU A 45 0.38 5.51 -8.66
N ALA A 46 -0.08 6.69 -9.06
CA ALA A 46 -0.21 7.05 -10.48
C ALA A 46 1.15 6.99 -11.21
N SER A 47 2.22 7.45 -10.56
CA SER A 47 3.57 7.39 -11.14
C SER A 47 4.07 5.95 -11.26
N LEU A 48 3.83 5.12 -10.24
CA LEU A 48 4.19 3.70 -10.24
C LEU A 48 3.40 2.92 -11.29
N ARG A 49 2.12 3.23 -11.49
CA ARG A 49 1.28 2.64 -12.54
C ARG A 49 1.83 2.93 -13.93
N ILE A 50 2.21 4.18 -14.20
CA ILE A 50 2.86 4.57 -15.47
C ILE A 50 4.19 3.81 -15.65
N ALA A 51 5.02 3.73 -14.60
CA ALA A 51 6.30 3.02 -14.66
C ALA A 51 6.11 1.52 -14.94
N PHE A 52 5.12 0.91 -14.31
CA PHE A 52 4.72 -0.48 -14.55
C PHE A 52 4.24 -0.71 -15.99
N GLU A 53 3.37 0.16 -16.51
CA GLU A 53 2.88 0.09 -17.89
C GLU A 53 4.01 0.28 -18.93
N GLN A 54 5.04 1.05 -18.59
CA GLN A 54 6.24 1.23 -19.40
C GLN A 54 7.25 0.07 -19.28
N GLY A 55 7.00 -0.91 -18.39
CA GLY A 55 7.91 -2.02 -18.15
C GLY A 55 9.20 -1.63 -17.43
N SER A 56 9.17 -0.57 -16.60
CA SER A 56 10.34 -0.16 -15.81
C SER A 56 10.61 -1.17 -14.69
N GLU A 57 11.84 -1.62 -14.54
CA GLU A 57 12.23 -2.57 -13.50
C GLU A 57 12.09 -1.96 -12.08
N PRO A 58 11.53 -2.68 -11.09
CA PRO A 58 11.37 -2.15 -9.73
C PRO A 58 12.69 -1.74 -9.07
N ALA A 59 13.77 -2.46 -9.38
CA ALA A 59 15.11 -2.23 -8.85
C ALA A 59 15.89 -1.12 -9.60
N ASP A 60 15.29 -0.51 -10.62
CA ASP A 60 15.92 0.62 -11.32
C ASP A 60 16.13 1.78 -10.34
N LEU A 61 17.33 2.39 -10.36
CA LEU A 61 17.67 3.55 -9.54
C LEU A 61 16.71 4.72 -9.74
N ARG A 62 16.09 4.83 -10.92
CA ARG A 62 15.06 5.85 -11.21
C ARG A 62 13.80 5.65 -10.38
N MET A 63 13.51 4.43 -9.93
CA MET A 63 12.35 4.09 -9.10
C MET A 63 12.61 4.32 -7.62
N GLN A 64 13.87 4.45 -7.20
CA GLN A 64 14.25 4.67 -5.79
C GLN A 64 13.49 5.84 -5.12
N PRO A 65 13.35 7.04 -5.74
CA PRO A 65 12.62 8.14 -5.11
C PRO A 65 11.15 7.82 -4.87
N LEU A 66 10.51 7.10 -5.80
CA LEU A 66 9.12 6.65 -5.66
C LEU A 66 9.00 5.60 -4.56
N GLY A 67 9.91 4.62 -4.52
CA GLY A 67 9.94 3.60 -3.47
C GLY A 67 10.12 4.20 -2.06
N ARG A 68 11.08 5.12 -1.90
CA ARG A 68 11.31 5.83 -0.63
C ARG A 68 10.09 6.65 -0.21
N LYS A 69 9.48 7.39 -1.14
CA LYS A 69 8.30 8.18 -0.83
C LYS A 69 7.10 7.30 -0.44
N ALA A 70 6.86 6.23 -1.17
CA ALA A 70 5.78 5.29 -0.87
C ALA A 70 5.98 4.63 0.51
N HIS A 71 7.22 4.25 0.84
CA HIS A 71 7.57 3.73 2.16
C HIS A 71 7.34 4.76 3.27
N ALA A 72 7.82 5.99 3.10
CA ALA A 72 7.65 7.06 4.08
C ALA A 72 6.17 7.39 4.33
N LEU A 73 5.32 7.35 3.30
CA LEU A 73 3.87 7.54 3.45
C LEU A 73 3.23 6.39 4.24
N LYS A 74 3.61 5.15 3.95
CA LYS A 74 3.21 3.96 4.71
C LYS A 74 3.61 4.11 6.19
N ASP A 75 4.86 4.46 6.47
CA ASP A 75 5.36 4.63 7.84
C ASP A 75 4.69 5.79 8.56
N THR A 76 4.38 6.88 7.86
CA THR A 76 3.64 8.02 8.44
C THR A 76 2.24 7.59 8.87
N PHE A 77 1.55 6.83 8.03
CA PHE A 77 0.21 6.32 8.30
C PHE A 77 0.22 5.32 9.46
N LEU A 78 1.04 4.27 9.34
CA LEU A 78 1.11 3.18 10.30
C LEU A 78 1.75 3.62 11.62
N GLY A 79 2.79 4.45 11.60
CA GLY A 79 3.61 4.77 12.77
C GLY A 79 4.56 3.64 13.17
N ASN A 80 5.41 3.89 14.16
CA ASN A 80 6.36 2.89 14.67
C ASN A 80 5.67 1.98 15.69
N ASN A 81 5.11 0.86 15.21
CA ASN A 81 4.69 -0.24 16.07
C ASN A 81 5.17 -1.57 15.48
N ASP A 82 6.34 -2.01 15.92
CA ASP A 82 7.04 -3.18 15.37
C ASP A 82 6.22 -4.47 15.47
N ALA A 83 5.38 -4.61 16.50
CA ALA A 83 4.47 -5.75 16.65
C ALA A 83 3.32 -5.72 15.63
N PHE A 84 2.87 -4.54 15.23
CA PHE A 84 1.86 -4.37 14.18
C PHE A 84 2.47 -4.62 12.79
N THR A 85 3.74 -4.26 12.57
CA THR A 85 4.40 -4.36 11.26
C THR A 85 4.46 -5.80 10.73
N LEU A 86 4.76 -6.79 11.57
CA LEU A 86 4.82 -8.21 11.16
C LEU A 86 3.46 -8.78 10.74
N ASP A 87 2.42 -8.56 11.56
CA ASP A 87 1.07 -9.02 11.24
C ASP A 87 0.49 -8.27 10.02
N PHE A 88 0.90 -7.01 9.81
CA PHE A 88 0.50 -6.20 8.68
C PHE A 88 1.15 -6.63 7.36
N GLU A 89 2.41 -7.08 7.38
CA GLU A 89 3.07 -7.64 6.19
C GLU A 89 2.41 -8.95 5.73
N GLN A 90 2.14 -9.86 6.67
CA GLN A 90 1.43 -11.10 6.37
C GLN A 90 0.01 -10.84 5.84
N MET A 91 -0.68 -9.87 6.44
CA MET A 91 -1.97 -9.40 5.95
C MET A 91 -1.88 -8.86 4.52
N GLN A 92 -0.92 -7.98 4.24
CA GLN A 92 -0.72 -7.42 2.90
C GLN A 92 -0.44 -8.50 1.86
N ALA A 93 0.34 -9.52 2.21
CA ALA A 93 0.59 -10.66 1.34
C ALA A 93 -0.72 -11.41 0.99
N ASN A 94 -1.57 -11.65 1.99
CA ASN A 94 -2.87 -12.31 1.79
C ASN A 94 -3.84 -11.43 0.96
N ALA A 95 -3.87 -10.12 1.22
CA ALA A 95 -4.68 -9.17 0.46
C ALA A 95 -4.23 -9.12 -1.01
N LEU A 96 -2.92 -9.11 -1.26
CA LEU A 96 -2.35 -9.17 -2.60
C LEU A 96 -2.74 -10.46 -3.32
N GLN A 97 -2.67 -11.62 -2.66
CA GLN A 97 -3.07 -12.90 -3.25
C GLN A 97 -4.53 -12.91 -3.67
N HIS A 98 -5.43 -12.40 -2.81
CA HIS A 98 -6.85 -12.31 -3.18
C HIS A 98 -7.07 -11.29 -4.30
N LEU A 99 -6.39 -10.14 -4.26
CA LEU A 99 -6.49 -9.14 -5.31
C LEU A 99 -6.01 -9.70 -6.65
N LEU A 100 -4.90 -10.43 -6.69
CA LEU A 100 -4.42 -11.13 -7.89
C LEU A 100 -5.42 -12.15 -8.44
N ALA A 101 -6.26 -12.75 -7.58
CA ALA A 101 -7.29 -13.71 -7.98
C ALA A 101 -8.56 -13.02 -8.53
N VAL A 102 -8.93 -11.85 -7.99
CA VAL A 102 -10.17 -11.13 -8.35
C VAL A 102 -9.94 -10.12 -9.47
N ASP A 103 -8.85 -9.35 -9.37
CA ASP A 103 -8.40 -8.36 -10.35
C ASP A 103 -6.88 -8.50 -10.56
N PRO A 104 -6.46 -9.38 -11.49
CA PRO A 104 -5.05 -9.62 -11.76
C PRO A 104 -4.28 -8.38 -12.23
N ALA A 105 -4.95 -7.40 -12.84
CA ALA A 105 -4.30 -6.18 -13.31
C ALA A 105 -3.94 -5.29 -12.11
N GLU A 106 -4.90 -5.05 -11.23
CA GLU A 106 -4.68 -4.27 -10.02
C GLU A 106 -3.73 -4.98 -9.05
N GLY A 107 -3.83 -6.30 -8.94
CA GLY A 107 -2.91 -7.11 -8.14
C GLY A 107 -1.45 -7.00 -8.60
N LYS A 108 -1.19 -6.98 -9.91
CA LYS A 108 0.18 -6.80 -10.44
C LYS A 108 0.76 -5.43 -10.12
N ILE A 109 -0.06 -4.39 -10.15
CA ILE A 109 0.36 -3.02 -9.82
C ILE A 109 0.68 -2.89 -8.33
N MET A 110 -0.13 -3.51 -7.47
CA MET A 110 0.16 -3.60 -6.03
C MET A 110 1.47 -4.37 -5.76
N ALA A 111 1.68 -5.51 -6.43
CA ALA A 111 2.92 -6.26 -6.33
C ALA A 111 4.15 -5.43 -6.78
N TYR A 112 4.03 -4.73 -7.91
CA TYR A 112 5.07 -3.84 -8.42
C TYR A 112 5.40 -2.71 -7.42
N THR A 113 4.37 -2.10 -6.84
CA THR A 113 4.51 -1.06 -5.83
C THR A 113 5.27 -1.55 -4.61
N GLN A 114 4.94 -2.74 -4.09
CA GLN A 114 5.68 -3.36 -2.99
C GLN A 114 7.14 -3.63 -3.37
N GLN A 115 7.39 -4.19 -4.56
CA GLN A 115 8.75 -4.45 -5.04
C GLN A 115 9.58 -3.16 -5.11
N VAL A 116 9.02 -2.07 -5.65
CA VAL A 116 9.70 -0.75 -5.70
C VAL A 116 9.99 -0.20 -4.29
N MET A 117 9.09 -0.39 -3.33
CA MET A 117 9.31 0.05 -1.94
C MET A 117 10.48 -0.66 -1.26
N PHE A 118 10.62 -1.97 -1.49
CA PHE A 118 11.61 -2.79 -0.79
C PHE A 118 12.94 -2.95 -1.54
N ALA A 119 12.95 -2.78 -2.86
CA ALA A 119 14.17 -2.93 -3.68
C ALA A 119 15.29 -1.94 -3.32
N HIS A 120 14.98 -0.84 -2.63
CA HIS A 120 15.90 0.27 -2.38
C HIS A 120 16.16 0.56 -0.90
N GLN A 121 15.90 -0.40 0.00
CA GLN A 121 16.04 -0.24 1.46
C GLN A 121 17.43 -0.59 2.02
N ASN A 122 18.47 -0.64 1.17
CA ASN A 122 19.86 -0.84 1.61
C ASN A 122 20.52 0.43 2.15
#